data_AF-A0A3D4UED7-F1
#
_entry.id   AF-A0A3D4UED7-F1
#
_cell.length_a   1.000
_cell.length_b   1.000
_cell.length_c   1.000
_cell.angle_alpha   90.00
_cell.angle_beta   90.00
_cell.angle_gamma   90.00
#
_symmetry.space_group_name_H-M   'P 1'
#
loop_
_entity.id
_entity.type
_entity.pdbx_description
1 polymer ?
#
loop_
_entity_poly.entity_id
_entity_poly.type
_entity_poly.pdbx_seq_one_letter_code
_entity_poly.pdbx_strand_id
1 'polypeptide(L)'
;MTAVKIPGYTLRKKLGQGGMAAVFLAEQESFQREVALKVMFPQIAKEPGFAERFLQEARTVARLTHPHIIVVHDVGVANGLHYFAMEYHTGGDLTHRIRNGGITAYQALTITSQIADALALAHEHQIIHRDIKPDNILFRAHNDAAILTDFGIAKSLDTNIQLTQLGSAVGTPKYMSPEQARGQKVDGRTDIYSLGVMLFEMLTGRAPFQADEALALGIKHCQDPIPRLPSELSRYQPLVDRMLAKEPKDRHADAHALIADIEALQKPGGKPAAKGPASPPAPASQASTAATVISAVIPAGAGGSPSSAPAASTANGYAPFFQTEEVLTGNFLNKRSQFKASFSCEDYEEFKKQLSALQDELKKWLDTRGKKAKALHISIQAHPWIHGRIREVLNKSRSENSPLSAVLAQAEVILNIHDEMNPKGVTTMMSDKDGKPAPAPITEGEEP
;
A
#
# COMPACT_ATOMS: atom_id res chain seq x y z
N MET A 1 8.14 15.73 -27.75
CA MET A 1 7.74 14.33 -27.46
C MET A 1 7.70 13.57 -28.77
N THR A 2 8.18 12.33 -28.81
CA THR A 2 7.96 11.42 -29.94
C THR A 2 6.46 11.17 -30.11
N ALA A 3 5.95 11.10 -31.34
CA ALA A 3 4.55 10.78 -31.57
C ALA A 3 4.26 9.36 -31.06
N VAL A 4 3.28 9.22 -30.17
CA VAL A 4 2.81 7.90 -29.70
C VAL A 4 2.22 7.15 -30.89
N LYS A 5 2.77 5.97 -31.18
CA LYS A 5 2.33 5.09 -32.27
C LYS A 5 2.16 3.68 -31.72
N ILE A 6 0.92 3.19 -31.71
CA ILE A 6 0.56 1.82 -31.41
C ILE A 6 -0.06 1.26 -32.71
N PRO A 7 0.51 0.22 -33.36
CA PRO A 7 -0.04 -0.33 -34.60
C PRO A 7 -1.48 -0.84 -34.41
N GLY A 8 -2.34 -0.63 -35.41
CA GLY A 8 -3.77 -0.96 -35.32
C GLY A 8 -4.63 0.09 -34.60
N TYR A 9 -4.03 1.19 -34.13
CA TYR A 9 -4.73 2.26 -33.40
C TYR A 9 -4.36 3.66 -33.93
N THR A 10 -5.29 4.32 -34.61
CA THR A 10 -5.15 5.71 -35.05
C THR A 10 -5.60 6.65 -33.93
N LEU A 11 -4.66 7.41 -33.35
CA LEU A 11 -4.96 8.37 -32.29
C LEU A 11 -5.76 9.57 -32.83
N ARG A 12 -6.87 9.91 -32.16
CA ARG A 12 -7.75 11.03 -32.50
C ARG A 12 -7.55 12.25 -31.60
N LYS A 13 -7.54 12.08 -30.28
CA LYS A 13 -7.46 13.17 -29.29
C LYS A 13 -6.87 12.66 -27.97
N LYS A 14 -6.15 13.50 -27.22
CA LYS A 14 -5.79 13.20 -25.81
C LYS A 14 -6.99 13.47 -24.90
N LEU A 15 -7.42 12.46 -24.13
CA LEU A 15 -8.50 12.57 -23.15
C LEU A 15 -7.97 13.02 -21.78
N GLY A 16 -6.81 12.51 -21.35
CA GLY A 16 -6.23 12.84 -20.04
C GLY A 16 -4.76 12.45 -19.88
N GLN A 17 -4.20 12.79 -18.73
CA GLN A 17 -2.88 12.35 -18.28
C GLN A 17 -2.82 12.33 -16.75
N GLY A 18 -2.39 11.21 -16.19
CA GLY A 18 -1.94 11.10 -14.80
C GLY A 18 -0.42 11.10 -14.70
N GLY A 19 0.14 10.75 -13.55
CA GLY A 19 1.59 10.66 -13.38
C GLY A 19 2.25 9.48 -14.11
N MET A 20 1.54 8.37 -14.28
CA MET A 20 2.08 7.11 -14.84
C MET A 20 1.71 6.84 -16.30
N ALA A 21 0.67 7.51 -16.82
CA ALA A 21 0.08 7.23 -18.12
C ALA A 21 -0.64 8.44 -18.74
N ALA A 22 -0.81 8.41 -20.07
CA ALA A 22 -1.73 9.28 -20.80
C ALA A 22 -2.87 8.45 -21.42
N VAL A 23 -4.08 9.01 -21.48
CA VAL A 23 -5.24 8.37 -22.09
C VAL A 23 -5.63 9.15 -23.33
N PHE A 24 -5.86 8.44 -24.43
CA PHE A 24 -6.23 8.98 -25.73
C PHE A 24 -7.55 8.39 -26.21
N LEU A 25 -8.35 9.18 -26.91
CA LEU A 25 -9.35 8.68 -27.83
C LEU A 25 -8.60 8.20 -29.08
N ALA A 26 -8.79 6.94 -29.44
CA ALA A 26 -8.22 6.34 -30.63
C ALA A 26 -9.30 5.55 -31.38
N GLU A 27 -9.06 5.28 -32.66
CA GLU A 27 -9.85 4.34 -33.44
C GLU A 27 -9.08 3.03 -33.59
N GLN A 28 -9.72 1.90 -33.25
CA GLN A 28 -9.16 0.57 -33.49
C GLN A 28 -9.43 0.18 -34.95
N GLU A 29 -8.38 0.18 -35.78
CA GLU A 29 -8.45 0.12 -37.25
C GLU A 29 -9.08 -1.18 -37.76
N SER A 30 -8.92 -2.30 -37.04
CA SER A 30 -9.48 -3.60 -37.38
C SER A 30 -11.00 -3.72 -37.17
N PHE A 31 -11.60 -2.84 -36.38
CA PHE A 31 -13.03 -2.84 -36.04
C PHE A 31 -13.73 -1.50 -36.33
N GLN A 32 -12.98 -0.47 -36.81
CA GLN A 32 -13.47 0.89 -37.11
C GLN A 32 -14.31 1.50 -35.96
N ARG A 33 -13.85 1.30 -34.72
CA ARG A 33 -14.53 1.74 -33.49
C ARG A 33 -13.66 2.64 -32.62
N GLU A 34 -14.29 3.59 -31.94
CA GLU A 34 -13.62 4.40 -30.93
C GLU A 34 -13.31 3.59 -29.67
N VAL A 35 -12.12 3.81 -29.11
CA VAL A 35 -11.62 3.21 -27.88
C VAL A 35 -10.89 4.25 -27.03
N ALA A 36 -10.90 4.07 -25.72
CA ALA A 36 -9.98 4.76 -24.83
C ALA A 36 -8.66 3.96 -24.80
N LEU A 37 -7.60 4.54 -25.34
CA LEU A 37 -6.25 3.96 -25.38
C LEU A 37 -5.41 4.56 -24.24
N LYS A 38 -5.18 3.80 -23.18
CA LYS A 38 -4.34 4.19 -22.04
C LYS A 38 -2.92 3.70 -22.28
N VAL A 39 -1.96 4.60 -22.35
CA VAL A 39 -0.55 4.33 -22.69
C VAL A 39 0.35 4.75 -21.53
N MET A 40 1.13 3.80 -21.01
CA MET A 40 2.06 4.01 -19.89
C MET A 40 3.30 4.78 -20.33
N PHE A 41 3.90 5.57 -19.44
CA PHE A 41 5.11 6.31 -19.78
C PHE A 41 6.37 5.41 -19.78
N PRO A 42 7.33 5.63 -20.72
CA PRO A 42 8.56 4.84 -20.82
C PRO A 42 9.44 4.81 -19.56
N GLN A 43 9.26 5.75 -18.62
CA GLN A 43 10.02 5.81 -17.38
C GLN A 43 9.60 4.70 -16.41
N ILE A 44 8.27 4.51 -16.22
CA ILE A 44 7.72 3.45 -15.38
C ILE A 44 8.03 2.06 -15.97
N ALA A 45 7.97 1.94 -17.30
CA ALA A 45 8.24 0.71 -18.02
C ALA A 45 9.70 0.18 -17.92
N LYS A 46 10.61 0.90 -17.25
CA LYS A 46 11.99 0.47 -16.98
C LYS A 46 12.17 -0.25 -15.64
N GLU A 47 11.17 -0.25 -14.76
CA GLU A 47 11.27 -0.89 -13.45
C GLU A 47 11.39 -2.42 -13.57
N PRO A 48 12.30 -3.08 -12.82
CA PRO A 48 12.50 -4.53 -12.88
C PRO A 48 11.20 -5.34 -12.69
N GLY A 49 10.85 -6.13 -13.70
CA GLY A 49 9.64 -6.96 -13.72
C GLY A 49 8.31 -6.19 -13.91
N PHE A 50 8.32 -4.88 -14.20
CA PHE A 50 7.10 -4.11 -14.46
C PHE A 50 6.26 -4.74 -15.58
N ALA A 51 6.89 -5.10 -16.70
CA ALA A 51 6.20 -5.63 -17.88
C ALA A 51 5.40 -6.92 -17.57
N GLU A 52 5.98 -7.81 -16.75
CA GLU A 52 5.35 -9.07 -16.34
C GLU A 52 4.16 -8.82 -15.41
N ARG A 53 4.35 -7.97 -14.39
CA ARG A 53 3.27 -7.57 -13.45
C ARG A 53 2.12 -6.87 -14.18
N PHE A 54 2.45 -5.89 -15.02
CA PHE A 54 1.50 -5.15 -15.86
C PHE A 54 0.65 -6.10 -16.72
N LEU A 55 1.29 -7.01 -17.46
CA LEU A 55 0.57 -7.96 -18.33
C LEU A 55 -0.26 -8.97 -17.52
N GLN A 56 0.23 -9.42 -16.35
CA GLN A 56 -0.50 -10.36 -15.50
C GLN A 56 -1.74 -9.71 -14.86
N GLU A 57 -1.62 -8.50 -14.35
CA GLU A 57 -2.73 -7.76 -13.74
C GLU A 57 -3.73 -7.28 -14.80
N ALA A 58 -3.25 -6.86 -15.98
CA ALA A 58 -4.09 -6.58 -17.13
C ALA A 58 -4.94 -7.78 -17.56
N ARG A 59 -4.33 -8.97 -17.69
CA ARG A 59 -5.05 -10.23 -17.99
C ARG A 59 -6.03 -10.62 -16.89
N THR A 60 -5.76 -10.23 -15.65
CA THR A 60 -6.63 -10.50 -14.50
C THR A 60 -7.86 -9.59 -14.53
N VAL A 61 -7.70 -8.29 -14.78
CA VAL A 61 -8.82 -7.34 -14.95
C VAL A 61 -9.62 -7.63 -16.22
N ALA A 62 -8.96 -7.97 -17.34
CA ALA A 62 -9.63 -8.31 -18.60
C ALA A 62 -10.47 -9.61 -18.57
N ARG A 63 -10.46 -10.36 -17.45
CA ARG A 63 -11.38 -11.49 -17.20
C ARG A 63 -12.64 -11.07 -16.47
N LEU A 64 -12.69 -9.88 -15.87
CA LEU A 64 -13.87 -9.36 -15.18
C LEU A 64 -14.89 -8.86 -16.19
N THR A 65 -15.94 -9.66 -16.41
CA THR A 65 -17.09 -9.27 -17.24
C THR A 65 -18.24 -8.86 -16.32
N HIS A 66 -18.53 -7.56 -16.25
CA HIS A 66 -19.55 -7.02 -15.34
C HIS A 66 -20.18 -5.74 -15.90
N PRO A 67 -21.49 -5.47 -15.74
CA PRO A 67 -22.13 -4.25 -16.26
C PRO A 67 -21.48 -2.96 -15.72
N HIS A 68 -20.99 -3.01 -14.48
CA HIS A 68 -20.40 -1.89 -13.75
C HIS A 68 -18.85 -1.89 -13.74
N ILE A 69 -18.21 -2.69 -14.61
CA ILE A 69 -16.74 -2.66 -14.83
C ILE A 69 -16.46 -2.21 -16.27
N ILE A 70 -15.35 -1.48 -16.47
CA ILE A 70 -14.89 -1.08 -17.80
C ILE A 70 -14.42 -2.32 -18.59
N VAL A 71 -14.93 -2.53 -19.80
CA VAL A 71 -14.47 -3.65 -20.62
C VAL A 71 -13.12 -3.28 -21.27
N VAL A 72 -12.08 -4.01 -20.89
CA VAL A 72 -10.78 -4.01 -21.58
C VAL A 72 -10.90 -4.84 -22.85
N HIS A 73 -10.59 -4.24 -23.99
CA HIS A 73 -10.64 -4.88 -25.31
C HIS A 73 -9.31 -5.48 -25.74
N ASP A 74 -8.19 -4.88 -25.33
CA ASP A 74 -6.84 -5.27 -25.74
C ASP A 74 -5.81 -4.80 -24.71
N VAL A 75 -4.69 -5.51 -24.63
CA VAL A 75 -3.50 -5.12 -23.86
C VAL A 75 -2.25 -5.60 -24.58
N GLY A 76 -1.27 -4.72 -24.75
CA GLY A 76 -0.03 -5.08 -25.43
C GLY A 76 1.14 -4.16 -25.13
N VAL A 77 2.23 -4.43 -25.85
CA VAL A 77 3.44 -3.62 -25.87
C VAL A 77 3.80 -3.32 -27.32
N ALA A 78 3.93 -2.04 -27.67
CA ALA A 78 4.32 -1.61 -29.01
C ALA A 78 5.31 -0.45 -28.93
N ASN A 79 6.42 -0.52 -29.69
CA ASN A 79 7.47 0.51 -29.68
C ASN A 79 8.01 0.82 -28.26
N GLY A 80 8.05 -0.17 -27.37
CA GLY A 80 8.43 -0.03 -25.95
C GLY A 80 7.34 0.55 -25.03
N LEU A 81 6.19 0.96 -25.58
CA LEU A 81 5.06 1.50 -24.83
C LEU A 81 4.09 0.37 -24.46
N HIS A 82 3.79 0.25 -23.17
CA HIS A 82 2.75 -0.63 -22.65
C HIS A 82 1.40 0.08 -22.74
N TYR A 83 0.34 -0.59 -23.20
CA TYR A 83 -0.97 0.03 -23.41
C TYR A 83 -2.15 -0.90 -23.12
N PHE A 84 -3.30 -0.26 -22.86
CA PHE A 84 -4.64 -0.87 -22.89
C PHE A 84 -5.49 -0.18 -23.96
N ALA A 85 -6.34 -0.94 -24.65
CA ALA A 85 -7.55 -0.40 -25.27
C ALA A 85 -8.76 -0.85 -24.45
N MET A 86 -9.65 0.08 -24.10
CA MET A 86 -10.88 -0.17 -23.33
C MET A 86 -12.05 0.61 -23.94
N GLU A 87 -13.28 0.30 -23.53
CA GLU A 87 -14.47 1.04 -23.97
C GLU A 87 -14.31 2.56 -23.80
N TYR A 88 -14.74 3.33 -24.79
CA TYR A 88 -14.87 4.77 -24.67
C TYR A 88 -16.30 5.15 -24.26
N HIS A 89 -16.44 5.92 -23.17
CA HIS A 89 -17.73 6.35 -22.64
C HIS A 89 -17.85 7.87 -22.63
N THR A 90 -19.01 8.37 -23.10
CA THR A 90 -19.29 9.79 -23.29
C THR A 90 -20.26 10.38 -22.25
N GLY A 91 -20.78 9.58 -21.31
CA GLY A 91 -21.69 10.04 -20.24
C GLY A 91 -21.02 10.84 -19.12
N GLY A 92 -19.72 11.13 -19.25
CA GLY A 92 -18.92 11.87 -18.28
C GLY A 92 -18.46 11.06 -17.07
N ASP A 93 -17.84 11.75 -16.12
CA ASP A 93 -17.30 11.23 -14.87
C ASP A 93 -18.08 11.74 -13.63
N LEU A 94 -17.83 11.12 -12.48
CA LEU A 94 -18.47 11.50 -11.22
C LEU A 94 -17.90 12.79 -10.61
N THR A 95 -16.63 13.15 -10.88
CA THR A 95 -16.02 14.40 -10.40
C THR A 95 -16.78 15.63 -10.92
N HIS A 96 -17.17 15.63 -12.19
CA HIS A 96 -17.98 16.67 -12.82
C HIS A 96 -19.41 16.70 -12.26
N ARG A 97 -20.03 15.52 -12.03
CA ARG A 97 -21.40 15.43 -11.47
C ARG A 97 -21.49 15.93 -10.03
N ILE A 98 -20.50 15.63 -9.19
CA ILE A 98 -20.40 16.18 -7.83
C ILE A 98 -20.24 17.70 -7.89
N ARG A 99 -19.32 18.20 -8.73
CA ARG A 99 -18.99 19.63 -8.83
C ARG A 99 -20.16 20.51 -9.26
N ASN A 100 -20.98 20.04 -10.19
CA ASN A 100 -22.08 20.84 -10.76
C ASN A 100 -23.31 20.92 -9.82
N GLY A 101 -23.38 20.05 -8.81
CA GLY A 101 -24.57 19.86 -7.98
C GLY A 101 -25.68 19.09 -8.71
N GLY A 102 -26.55 18.43 -7.94
CA GLY A 102 -27.70 17.69 -8.48
C GLY A 102 -27.65 16.17 -8.32
N ILE A 103 -26.61 15.60 -7.68
CA ILE A 103 -26.68 14.22 -7.20
C ILE A 103 -27.63 14.17 -6.00
N THR A 104 -28.80 13.58 -6.17
CA THR A 104 -29.71 13.29 -5.05
C THR A 104 -29.17 12.16 -4.18
N ALA A 105 -29.57 12.11 -2.90
CA ALA A 105 -29.17 11.01 -2.01
C ALA A 105 -29.60 9.61 -2.53
N TYR A 106 -30.67 9.54 -3.34
CA TYR A 106 -31.06 8.30 -4.02
C TYR A 106 -30.04 7.91 -5.10
N GLN A 107 -29.65 8.84 -5.97
CA GLN A 107 -28.59 8.60 -6.98
C GLN A 107 -27.25 8.27 -6.33
N ALA A 108 -26.87 8.95 -5.25
CA ALA A 108 -25.64 8.66 -4.51
C ALA A 108 -25.62 7.19 -4.01
N LEU A 109 -26.72 6.72 -3.40
CA LEU A 109 -26.86 5.33 -2.98
C LEU A 109 -26.85 4.35 -4.16
N THR A 110 -27.53 4.66 -5.26
CA THR A 110 -27.54 3.81 -6.47
C THR A 110 -26.15 3.69 -7.09
N ILE A 111 -25.40 4.79 -7.22
CA ILE A 111 -24.01 4.79 -7.70
C ILE A 111 -23.14 3.96 -6.74
N THR A 112 -23.25 4.18 -5.43
CA THR A 112 -22.51 3.38 -4.44
C THR A 112 -22.84 1.89 -4.55
N SER A 113 -24.10 1.50 -4.77
CA SER A 113 -24.50 0.10 -4.93
C SER A 113 -23.91 -0.52 -6.21
N GLN A 114 -23.96 0.20 -7.34
CA GLN A 114 -23.41 -0.27 -8.62
C GLN A 114 -21.88 -0.47 -8.57
N ILE A 115 -21.17 0.40 -7.84
CA ILE A 115 -19.72 0.28 -7.65
C ILE A 115 -19.37 -0.76 -6.58
N ALA A 116 -20.21 -0.98 -5.57
CA ALA A 116 -20.07 -2.11 -4.64
C ALA A 116 -20.24 -3.47 -5.36
N ASP A 117 -21.19 -3.56 -6.29
CA ASP A 117 -21.44 -4.75 -7.11
C ASP A 117 -20.22 -5.08 -8.00
N ALA A 118 -19.64 -4.06 -8.66
CA ALA A 118 -18.37 -4.18 -9.37
C ALA A 118 -17.19 -4.63 -8.47
N LEU A 119 -17.13 -4.13 -7.23
CA LEU A 119 -16.11 -4.51 -6.27
C LEU A 119 -16.29 -5.94 -5.77
N ALA A 120 -17.52 -6.44 -5.61
CA ALA A 120 -17.79 -7.81 -5.18
C ALA A 120 -17.13 -8.85 -6.11
N LEU A 121 -17.39 -8.75 -7.41
CA LEU A 121 -16.77 -9.64 -8.41
C LEU A 121 -15.24 -9.54 -8.42
N ALA A 122 -14.69 -8.33 -8.24
CA ALA A 122 -13.25 -8.11 -8.17
C ALA A 122 -12.63 -8.75 -6.92
N HIS A 123 -13.26 -8.60 -5.75
CA HIS A 123 -12.82 -9.17 -4.48
C HIS A 123 -12.88 -10.70 -4.49
N GLU A 124 -13.90 -11.29 -5.12
CA GLU A 124 -14.00 -12.74 -5.37
C GLU A 124 -12.83 -13.26 -6.21
N HIS A 125 -12.31 -12.45 -7.14
CA HIS A 125 -11.10 -12.72 -7.92
C HIS A 125 -9.79 -12.29 -7.24
N GLN A 126 -9.83 -11.91 -5.95
CA GLN A 126 -8.70 -11.44 -5.14
C GLN A 126 -8.07 -10.10 -5.60
N ILE A 127 -8.82 -9.30 -6.36
CA ILE A 127 -8.38 -8.01 -6.92
C ILE A 127 -8.88 -6.88 -6.02
N ILE A 128 -7.99 -6.18 -5.33
CA ILE A 128 -8.30 -4.97 -4.55
C ILE A 128 -7.98 -3.75 -5.41
N HIS A 129 -8.89 -2.79 -5.54
CA HIS A 129 -8.76 -1.67 -6.48
C HIS A 129 -7.78 -0.60 -5.99
N ARG A 130 -7.74 -0.30 -4.68
CA ARG A 130 -6.79 0.63 -4.01
C ARG A 130 -6.81 2.08 -4.53
N ASP A 131 -7.84 2.46 -5.29
CA ASP A 131 -7.97 3.79 -5.93
C ASP A 131 -9.42 4.18 -6.24
N ILE A 132 -10.38 3.81 -5.38
CA ILE A 132 -11.77 4.24 -5.56
C ILE A 132 -11.88 5.74 -5.31
N LYS A 133 -12.27 6.48 -6.35
CA LYS A 133 -12.44 7.94 -6.38
C LYS A 133 -13.36 8.34 -7.53
N PRO A 134 -14.03 9.50 -7.47
CA PRO A 134 -14.92 9.99 -8.53
C PRO A 134 -14.32 10.03 -9.94
N ASP A 135 -13.02 10.31 -10.10
CA ASP A 135 -12.36 10.37 -11.41
C ASP A 135 -12.25 8.98 -12.10
N ASN A 136 -12.38 7.91 -11.31
CA ASN A 136 -12.38 6.52 -11.78
C ASN A 136 -13.82 5.96 -11.94
N ILE A 137 -14.85 6.79 -11.81
CA ILE A 137 -16.26 6.42 -12.03
C ILE A 137 -16.79 7.13 -13.29
N LEU A 138 -17.02 6.36 -14.36
CA LEU A 138 -17.59 6.83 -15.62
C LEU A 138 -19.07 6.45 -15.75
N PHE A 139 -19.79 7.02 -16.72
CA PHE A 139 -21.20 6.73 -16.95
C PHE A 139 -21.50 6.30 -18.40
N ARG A 140 -22.31 5.25 -18.55
CA ARG A 140 -22.80 4.76 -19.86
C ARG A 140 -23.87 5.74 -20.40
N ALA A 141 -23.60 6.35 -21.54
CA ALA A 141 -24.44 7.42 -22.11
C ALA A 141 -25.89 7.03 -22.47
N HIS A 142 -26.22 5.72 -22.53
CA HIS A 142 -27.53 5.23 -22.95
C HIS A 142 -28.48 4.86 -21.79
N ASN A 143 -27.97 4.67 -20.57
CA ASN A 143 -28.77 4.27 -19.40
C ASN A 143 -28.30 4.86 -18.06
N ASP A 144 -27.31 5.75 -18.09
CA ASP A 144 -26.71 6.39 -16.91
C ASP A 144 -26.13 5.43 -15.86
N ALA A 145 -25.82 4.18 -16.24
CA ALA A 145 -25.17 3.23 -15.35
C ALA A 145 -23.72 3.66 -15.05
N ALA A 146 -23.34 3.64 -13.77
CA ALA A 146 -21.97 3.89 -13.33
C ALA A 146 -21.05 2.72 -13.73
N ILE A 147 -19.79 3.02 -14.01
CA ILE A 147 -18.75 2.09 -14.42
C ILE A 147 -17.49 2.37 -13.62
N LEU A 148 -16.95 1.34 -12.97
CA LEU A 148 -15.63 1.36 -12.36
C LEU A 148 -14.55 1.18 -13.44
N THR A 149 -13.66 2.17 -13.57
CA THR A 149 -12.49 2.12 -14.45
C THR A 149 -11.20 2.30 -13.65
N ASP A 150 -10.04 2.13 -14.31
CA ASP A 150 -8.72 2.38 -13.73
C ASP A 150 -8.39 1.54 -12.48
N PHE A 151 -8.80 0.26 -12.52
CA PHE A 151 -8.30 -0.80 -11.63
C PHE A 151 -6.77 -0.70 -11.46
N GLY A 152 -6.32 -0.92 -10.21
CA GLY A 152 -4.98 -0.56 -9.70
C GLY A 152 -3.76 -1.30 -10.25
N ILE A 153 -3.72 -1.58 -11.56
CA ILE A 153 -2.68 -2.32 -12.32
C ILE A 153 -1.29 -1.63 -12.30
N ALA A 154 -1.20 -0.44 -11.71
CA ALA A 154 0.05 0.27 -11.42
C ALA A 154 0.24 0.64 -9.93
N LYS A 155 -0.68 0.23 -9.04
CA LYS A 155 -0.60 0.37 -7.57
C LYS A 155 -0.36 -0.96 -6.84
N SER A 156 -0.44 -2.08 -7.55
CA SER A 156 0.03 -3.38 -7.06
C SER A 156 1.55 -3.42 -6.89
N LEU A 157 2.27 -2.60 -7.69
CA LEU A 157 3.73 -2.45 -7.69
C LEU A 157 4.33 -2.18 -6.29
N ASP A 158 3.62 -1.42 -5.44
CA ASP A 158 4.17 -0.72 -4.29
C ASP A 158 3.50 -1.09 -2.94
N THR A 159 3.48 -2.37 -2.57
CA THR A 159 3.10 -2.76 -1.19
C THR A 159 4.11 -2.33 -0.12
N ASN A 160 5.35 -2.01 -0.49
CA ASN A 160 6.39 -1.54 0.45
C ASN A 160 6.68 -0.02 0.40
N ILE A 161 6.13 0.72 -0.58
CA ILE A 161 6.57 2.10 -0.89
C ILE A 161 5.52 3.18 -0.56
N GLN A 162 4.31 2.79 -0.15
CA GLN A 162 3.23 3.72 0.23
C GLN A 162 3.61 4.72 1.33
N LEU A 163 4.50 4.37 2.27
CA LEU A 163 4.96 5.29 3.32
C LEU A 163 6.04 6.28 2.83
N THR A 164 6.99 5.84 1.99
CA THR A 164 8.03 6.72 1.44
C THR A 164 7.49 7.67 0.37
N GLN A 165 6.43 7.28 -0.35
CA GLN A 165 5.74 8.16 -1.28
C GLN A 165 4.90 9.26 -0.63
N LEU A 166 4.56 9.22 0.67
CA LEU A 166 3.69 10.25 1.28
C LEU A 166 4.30 11.67 1.28
N GLY A 167 5.63 11.81 1.14
CA GLY A 167 6.31 13.09 0.92
C GLY A 167 6.45 13.52 -0.56
N SER A 168 6.16 12.63 -1.50
CA SER A 168 6.36 12.80 -2.95
C SER A 168 5.18 12.24 -3.77
N ALA A 169 3.96 12.28 -3.22
CA ALA A 169 2.88 11.39 -3.62
C ALA A 169 2.32 11.70 -5.02
N VAL A 170 2.55 10.80 -5.97
CA VAL A 170 1.90 10.81 -7.29
C VAL A 170 0.49 10.20 -7.17
N GLY A 171 -0.38 10.87 -6.42
CA GLY A 171 -1.75 10.43 -6.19
C GLY A 171 -2.50 11.31 -5.20
N THR A 172 -3.84 11.24 -5.21
CA THR A 172 -4.70 12.06 -4.36
C THR A 172 -5.07 11.28 -3.08
N PRO A 173 -4.51 11.61 -1.90
CA PRO A 173 -4.75 10.84 -0.66
C PRO A 173 -6.17 10.99 -0.08
N LYS A 174 -6.98 11.89 -0.64
CA LYS A 174 -8.36 12.26 -0.25
C LYS A 174 -9.34 11.09 -0.04
N TYR A 175 -9.11 9.94 -0.68
CA TYR A 175 -9.96 8.74 -0.57
C TYR A 175 -9.21 7.53 0.01
N MET A 176 -8.00 7.73 0.55
CA MET A 176 -7.15 6.66 1.07
C MET A 176 -7.73 6.05 2.35
N SER A 177 -7.64 4.73 2.51
CA SER A 177 -8.06 4.06 3.74
C SER A 177 -7.05 4.25 4.89
N PRO A 178 -7.48 4.10 6.16
CA PRO A 178 -6.59 4.19 7.32
C PRO A 178 -5.45 3.17 7.23
N GLU A 179 -5.73 1.93 6.82
CA GLU A 179 -4.72 0.89 6.65
C GLU A 179 -3.70 1.23 5.54
N GLN A 180 -4.11 1.81 4.41
CA GLN A 180 -3.18 2.32 3.39
C GLN A 180 -2.30 3.45 3.95
N ALA A 181 -2.90 4.42 4.64
CA ALA A 181 -2.18 5.55 5.24
C ALA A 181 -1.19 5.11 6.34
N ARG A 182 -1.43 3.96 6.97
CA ARG A 182 -0.54 3.29 7.95
C ARG A 182 0.48 2.33 7.31
N GLY A 183 0.43 2.09 6.00
CA GLY A 183 1.24 1.08 5.32
C GLY A 183 0.94 -0.37 5.74
N GLN A 184 -0.28 -0.64 6.21
CA GLN A 184 -0.73 -1.96 6.67
C GLN A 184 -1.20 -2.82 5.50
N LYS A 185 -1.34 -4.14 5.73
CA LYS A 185 -1.92 -5.06 4.74
C LYS A 185 -3.38 -4.68 4.46
N VAL A 186 -3.74 -4.60 3.18
CA VAL A 186 -5.07 -4.24 2.68
C VAL A 186 -5.89 -5.47 2.30
N ASP A 187 -7.20 -5.42 2.51
CA ASP A 187 -8.20 -6.35 1.97
C ASP A 187 -9.28 -5.58 1.19
N GLY A 188 -10.35 -6.25 0.72
CA GLY A 188 -11.43 -5.57 -0.01
C GLY A 188 -12.14 -4.45 0.76
N ARG A 189 -12.03 -4.41 2.10
CA ARG A 189 -12.63 -3.37 2.93
C ARG A 189 -11.89 -2.03 2.85
N THR A 190 -10.69 -2.01 2.27
CA THR A 190 -10.03 -0.78 1.81
C THR A 190 -10.88 -0.08 0.75
N ASP A 191 -11.37 -0.80 -0.26
CA ASP A 191 -12.18 -0.20 -1.31
C ASP A 191 -13.56 0.24 -0.77
N ILE A 192 -14.14 -0.50 0.19
CA ILE A 192 -15.38 -0.11 0.90
C ILE A 192 -15.21 1.21 1.66
N TYR A 193 -14.05 1.44 2.30
CA TYR A 193 -13.77 2.71 2.98
C TYR A 193 -13.68 3.86 1.97
N SER A 194 -12.90 3.70 0.90
CA SER A 194 -12.74 4.71 -0.16
C SER A 194 -14.09 5.04 -0.83
N LEU A 195 -14.92 4.02 -1.06
CA LEU A 195 -16.30 4.16 -1.53
C LEU A 195 -17.20 4.89 -0.53
N GLY A 196 -16.95 4.74 0.78
CA GLY A 196 -17.62 5.49 1.85
C GLY A 196 -17.24 6.97 1.88
N VAL A 197 -15.97 7.30 1.60
CA VAL A 197 -15.52 8.70 1.42
C VAL A 197 -16.25 9.31 0.23
N MET A 198 -16.34 8.56 -0.88
CA MET A 198 -17.05 8.97 -2.09
C MET A 198 -18.55 9.16 -1.86
N LEU A 199 -19.20 8.29 -1.08
CA LEU A 199 -20.61 8.45 -0.69
C LEU A 199 -20.83 9.71 0.16
N PHE A 200 -19.97 9.97 1.15
CA PHE A 200 -20.06 11.20 1.96
C PHE A 200 -19.95 12.45 1.09
N GLU A 201 -19.06 12.44 0.09
CA GLU A 201 -18.87 13.56 -0.82
C GLU A 201 -20.04 13.72 -1.81
N MET A 202 -20.58 12.64 -2.36
CA MET A 202 -21.82 12.70 -3.17
C MET A 202 -23.01 13.23 -2.36
N LEU A 203 -23.10 12.92 -1.07
CA LEU A 203 -24.19 13.37 -0.19
C LEU A 203 -24.05 14.84 0.25
N THR A 204 -22.83 15.36 0.40
CA THR A 204 -22.59 16.67 1.05
C THR A 204 -21.86 17.71 0.18
N GLY A 205 -21.46 17.34 -1.04
CA GLY A 205 -20.66 18.18 -1.95
C GLY A 205 -19.20 18.38 -1.52
N ARG A 206 -18.74 17.71 -0.46
CA ARG A 206 -17.38 17.83 0.09
C ARG A 206 -16.88 16.54 0.74
N ALA A 207 -15.58 16.26 0.66
CA ALA A 207 -15.00 15.13 1.39
C ALA A 207 -15.10 15.29 2.92
N PRO A 208 -15.19 14.17 3.68
CA PRO A 208 -15.26 14.19 5.14
C PRO A 208 -13.99 14.72 5.81
N PHE A 209 -12.82 14.48 5.20
CA PHE A 209 -11.53 14.94 5.70
C PHE A 209 -10.85 15.81 4.64
N GLN A 210 -10.21 16.89 5.09
CA GLN A 210 -9.51 17.87 4.24
C GLN A 210 -8.28 18.40 4.99
N ALA A 211 -7.16 18.51 4.29
CA ALA A 211 -5.93 19.16 4.72
C ALA A 211 -5.10 19.49 3.46
N ASP A 212 -4.23 20.51 3.55
CA ASP A 212 -3.40 20.96 2.42
C ASP A 212 -2.24 20.00 2.13
N GLU A 213 -1.75 19.29 3.15
CA GLU A 213 -0.68 18.30 3.04
C GLU A 213 -1.20 16.85 2.99
N ALA A 214 -0.56 16.03 2.17
CA ALA A 214 -0.88 14.61 2.02
C ALA A 214 -0.77 13.81 3.33
N LEU A 215 0.30 14.05 4.10
CA LEU A 215 0.53 13.41 5.40
C LEU A 215 -0.53 13.81 6.43
N ALA A 216 -0.85 15.11 6.53
CA ALA A 216 -1.91 15.60 7.40
C ALA A 216 -3.28 14.97 7.05
N LEU A 217 -3.60 14.82 5.76
CA LEU A 217 -4.84 14.18 5.33
C LEU A 217 -4.88 12.68 5.70
N GLY A 218 -3.76 11.96 5.52
CA GLY A 218 -3.62 10.57 5.96
C GLY A 218 -3.80 10.39 7.48
N ILE A 219 -3.28 11.33 8.28
CA ILE A 219 -3.48 11.38 9.74
C ILE A 219 -4.98 11.55 10.07
N LYS A 220 -5.69 12.47 9.39
CA LYS A 220 -7.15 12.64 9.57
C LYS A 220 -7.93 11.39 9.21
N HIS A 221 -7.61 10.74 8.09
CA HIS A 221 -8.19 9.43 7.75
C HIS A 221 -7.97 8.40 8.87
N CYS A 222 -6.81 8.40 9.52
CA CYS A 222 -6.51 7.52 10.66
C CYS A 222 -7.18 7.90 11.99
N GLN A 223 -7.37 9.19 12.29
CA GLN A 223 -7.64 9.68 13.66
C GLN A 223 -8.92 10.52 13.81
N ASP A 224 -9.22 11.44 12.88
CA ASP A 224 -10.33 12.39 13.05
C ASP A 224 -11.70 11.68 13.14
N PRO A 225 -12.62 12.14 14.01
CA PRO A 225 -13.96 11.57 14.06
C PRO A 225 -14.71 11.78 12.73
N ILE A 226 -15.53 10.79 12.36
CA ILE A 226 -16.35 10.85 11.14
C ILE A 226 -17.34 12.02 11.28
N PRO A 227 -17.37 12.99 10.33
CA PRO A 227 -18.25 14.15 10.46
C PRO A 227 -19.73 13.75 10.47
N ARG A 228 -20.54 14.56 11.16
CA ARG A 228 -22.00 14.41 11.08
C ARG A 228 -22.54 15.03 9.80
N LEU A 229 -23.42 14.28 9.15
CA LEU A 229 -24.23 14.73 8.02
C LEU A 229 -25.24 15.81 8.48
N PRO A 230 -25.70 16.69 7.59
CA PRO A 230 -26.85 17.56 7.81
C PRO A 230 -28.10 16.80 8.29
N SER A 231 -29.02 17.48 8.96
CA SER A 231 -30.18 16.83 9.63
C SER A 231 -31.10 16.11 8.64
N GLU A 232 -31.27 16.68 7.45
CA GLU A 232 -31.99 16.14 6.29
C GLU A 232 -31.33 14.89 5.67
N LEU A 233 -30.04 14.67 5.95
CA LEU A 233 -29.26 13.50 5.51
C LEU A 233 -28.92 12.52 6.66
N SER A 234 -29.29 12.86 7.90
CA SER A 234 -28.96 12.08 9.12
C SER A 234 -29.35 10.59 9.05
N ARG A 235 -30.40 10.24 8.29
CA ARG A 235 -30.82 8.84 8.03
C ARG A 235 -29.73 7.97 7.40
N TYR A 236 -28.75 8.56 6.70
CA TYR A 236 -27.64 7.85 6.06
C TYR A 236 -26.39 7.76 6.95
N GLN A 237 -26.39 8.44 8.12
CA GLN A 237 -25.24 8.46 9.02
C GLN A 237 -24.78 7.06 9.44
N PRO A 238 -25.65 6.07 9.78
CA PRO A 238 -25.16 4.76 10.22
C PRO A 238 -24.46 3.97 9.12
N LEU A 239 -24.85 4.16 7.85
CA LEU A 239 -24.18 3.58 6.69
C LEU A 239 -22.78 4.20 6.52
N VAL A 240 -22.72 5.54 6.55
CA VAL A 240 -21.47 6.31 6.47
C VAL A 240 -20.52 5.98 7.63
N ASP A 241 -21.01 5.93 8.86
CA ASP A 241 -20.25 5.58 10.07
C ASP A 241 -19.65 4.17 9.96
N ARG A 242 -20.39 3.23 9.37
CA ARG A 242 -19.94 1.85 9.15
C ARG A 242 -18.90 1.76 8.02
N MET A 243 -19.14 2.37 6.86
CA MET A 243 -18.18 2.37 5.75
C MET A 243 -16.86 3.06 6.13
N LEU A 244 -16.93 4.18 6.84
CA LEU A 244 -15.78 4.98 7.29
C LEU A 244 -15.19 4.54 8.64
N ALA A 245 -15.62 3.40 9.20
CA ALA A 245 -15.07 2.88 10.44
C ALA A 245 -13.54 2.70 10.33
N LYS A 246 -12.78 3.22 11.30
CA LYS A 246 -11.32 3.31 11.21
C LYS A 246 -10.67 1.93 11.07
N GLU A 247 -11.14 0.96 11.84
CA GLU A 247 -10.65 -0.42 11.81
C GLU A 247 -11.45 -1.27 10.81
N PRO A 248 -10.80 -1.98 9.86
CA PRO A 248 -11.51 -2.73 8.81
C PRO A 248 -12.54 -3.74 9.31
N LYS A 249 -12.31 -4.34 10.49
CA LYS A 249 -13.21 -5.32 11.13
C LYS A 249 -14.60 -4.76 11.50
N ASP A 250 -14.72 -3.44 11.65
CA ASP A 250 -15.96 -2.77 12.08
C ASP A 250 -16.79 -2.22 10.89
N ARG A 251 -16.29 -2.38 9.67
CA ARG A 251 -16.97 -2.01 8.42
C ARG A 251 -18.01 -3.07 8.00
N HIS A 252 -18.44 -3.02 6.75
CA HIS A 252 -19.10 -4.16 6.10
C HIS A 252 -18.09 -5.30 5.91
N ALA A 253 -18.56 -6.54 6.02
CA ALA A 253 -17.67 -7.72 5.95
C ALA A 253 -17.07 -7.91 4.55
N ASP A 254 -17.83 -7.51 3.53
CA ASP A 254 -17.63 -7.63 2.10
C ASP A 254 -18.57 -6.61 1.40
N ALA A 255 -18.55 -6.56 0.07
CA ALA A 255 -19.37 -5.64 -0.71
C ALA A 255 -20.85 -6.08 -0.82
N HIS A 256 -21.16 -7.39 -0.74
CA HIS A 256 -22.54 -7.89 -0.75
C HIS A 256 -23.31 -7.42 0.49
N ALA A 257 -22.66 -7.43 1.66
CA ALA A 257 -23.20 -6.89 2.90
C ALA A 257 -23.43 -5.36 2.86
N LEU A 258 -22.66 -4.63 2.05
CA LEU A 258 -22.86 -3.20 1.79
C LEU A 258 -24.09 -2.95 0.90
N ILE A 259 -24.24 -3.71 -0.18
CA ILE A 259 -25.41 -3.63 -1.08
C ILE A 259 -26.71 -3.89 -0.30
N ALA A 260 -26.73 -4.90 0.56
CA ALA A 260 -27.90 -5.22 1.40
C ALA A 260 -28.31 -4.07 2.35
N ASP A 261 -27.35 -3.36 2.96
CA ASP A 261 -27.60 -2.18 3.79
C ASP A 261 -28.14 -0.99 2.95
N ILE A 262 -27.65 -0.83 1.72
CA ILE A 262 -28.11 0.22 0.79
C ILE A 262 -29.54 -0.06 0.32
N GLU A 263 -29.84 -1.28 -0.10
CA GLU A 263 -31.20 -1.70 -0.45
C GLU A 263 -32.19 -1.49 0.71
N ALA A 264 -31.78 -1.86 1.93
CA ALA A 264 -32.58 -1.64 3.12
C ALA A 264 -32.88 -0.15 3.33
N LEU A 265 -31.92 0.73 3.08
CA LEU A 265 -32.09 2.19 3.14
C LEU A 265 -32.90 2.79 1.98
N GLN A 266 -32.92 2.17 0.79
CA GLN A 266 -33.74 2.66 -0.33
C GLN A 266 -35.22 2.27 -0.21
N LYS A 267 -35.57 1.23 0.56
CA LYS A 267 -36.95 0.80 0.80
C LYS A 267 -37.73 1.83 1.66
N PRO A 268 -39.02 2.13 1.40
CA PRO A 268 -39.80 3.10 2.18
C PRO A 268 -39.86 2.74 3.67
N GLY A 269 -39.49 3.68 4.54
CA GLY A 269 -39.43 3.47 5.99
C GLY A 269 -38.28 2.55 6.47
N GLY A 270 -37.40 2.12 5.56
CA GLY A 270 -36.32 1.20 5.86
C GLY A 270 -35.25 1.76 6.79
N LYS A 271 -34.72 0.88 7.64
CA LYS A 271 -33.56 1.12 8.51
C LYS A 271 -32.39 0.23 8.04
N PRO A 272 -31.13 0.62 8.28
CA PRO A 272 -29.98 -0.26 8.06
C PRO A 272 -30.15 -1.60 8.79
N ALA A 273 -29.55 -2.67 8.28
CA ALA A 273 -29.59 -3.95 8.96
C ALA A 273 -28.80 -3.87 10.27
N ALA A 274 -29.44 -4.22 11.39
CA ALA A 274 -28.73 -4.42 12.65
C ALA A 274 -27.66 -5.51 12.48
N LYS A 275 -26.56 -5.46 13.26
CA LYS A 275 -25.48 -6.46 13.23
C LYS A 275 -26.04 -7.88 13.51
N GLY A 276 -26.45 -8.59 12.47
CA GLY A 276 -26.69 -10.03 12.51
C GLY A 276 -25.37 -10.77 12.70
N PRO A 277 -25.38 -11.99 13.28
CA PRO A 277 -24.22 -12.86 13.23
C PRO A 277 -23.85 -13.12 11.77
N ALA A 278 -22.56 -13.21 11.47
CA ALA A 278 -22.10 -13.54 10.12
C ALA A 278 -22.65 -14.92 9.72
N SER A 279 -23.47 -14.96 8.67
CA SER A 279 -23.94 -16.23 8.11
C SER A 279 -22.73 -17.05 7.65
N PRO A 280 -22.64 -18.35 8.01
CA PRO A 280 -21.58 -19.20 7.48
C PRO A 280 -21.71 -19.29 5.96
N PRO A 281 -20.59 -19.40 5.21
CA PRO A 281 -20.64 -19.57 3.76
C PRO A 281 -21.44 -20.83 3.41
N ALA A 282 -22.33 -20.72 2.42
CA ALA A 282 -23.10 -21.86 1.94
C ALA A 282 -22.15 -22.96 1.43
N PRO A 283 -22.38 -24.25 1.77
CA PRO A 283 -21.49 -25.33 1.37
C PRO A 283 -21.49 -25.48 -0.16
N ALA A 284 -20.31 -25.38 -0.77
CA ALA A 284 -20.14 -25.63 -2.19
C ALA A 284 -20.53 -27.08 -2.53
N SER A 285 -21.45 -27.24 -3.48
CA SER A 285 -21.93 -28.55 -3.92
C SER A 285 -20.82 -29.32 -4.63
N GLN A 286 -20.18 -30.26 -3.94
CA GLN A 286 -19.14 -31.11 -4.51
C GLN A 286 -19.76 -32.21 -5.37
N ALA A 287 -19.69 -32.05 -6.69
CA ALA A 287 -19.94 -33.14 -7.62
C ALA A 287 -18.85 -34.22 -7.45
N SER A 288 -19.27 -35.47 -7.21
CA SER A 288 -18.37 -36.58 -6.90
C SER A 288 -17.79 -37.23 -8.16
N THR A 289 -16.46 -37.26 -8.26
CA THR A 289 -15.72 -38.24 -9.07
C THR A 289 -14.54 -38.77 -8.24
N ALA A 290 -14.49 -40.10 -8.05
CA ALA A 290 -13.51 -40.74 -7.15
C ALA A 290 -12.26 -41.21 -7.92
N ALA A 291 -11.09 -41.11 -7.27
CA ALA A 291 -9.84 -41.74 -7.71
C ALA A 291 -8.96 -42.17 -6.53
N THR A 292 -8.93 -43.47 -6.24
CA THR A 292 -7.89 -44.18 -5.48
C THR A 292 -6.63 -44.35 -6.37
N VAL A 293 -5.39 -44.65 -5.95
CA VAL A 293 -4.74 -44.93 -4.63
C VAL A 293 -3.51 -43.97 -4.51
N ILE A 294 -2.42 -44.12 -3.73
CA ILE A 294 -1.78 -45.20 -2.93
C ILE A 294 -1.17 -44.57 -1.66
N SER A 295 -0.88 -45.37 -0.62
CA SER A 295 -0.02 -44.97 0.52
C SER A 295 1.28 -45.78 0.55
N ALA A 296 2.38 -45.16 0.97
CA ALA A 296 3.66 -45.82 1.28
C ALA A 296 4.20 -45.27 2.61
N VAL A 297 4.88 -46.11 3.41
CA VAL A 297 5.20 -45.86 4.83
C VAL A 297 6.52 -46.58 5.21
N ILE A 298 7.15 -46.21 6.34
CA ILE A 298 8.26 -46.90 7.05
C ILE A 298 9.67 -46.68 6.41
N PRO A 299 10.80 -46.62 7.16
CA PRO A 299 11.01 -46.67 8.62
C PRO A 299 11.66 -45.41 9.24
N ALA A 300 11.93 -45.45 10.56
CA ALA A 300 12.77 -44.50 11.28
C ALA A 300 13.86 -45.23 12.12
N GLY A 301 14.93 -44.52 12.48
CA GLY A 301 15.97 -44.95 13.44
C GLY A 301 17.37 -44.42 13.13
N ALA A 302 18.33 -44.35 14.07
CA ALA A 302 18.24 -44.40 15.53
C ALA A 302 19.57 -43.94 16.19
N GLY A 303 19.50 -43.34 17.39
CA GLY A 303 20.64 -43.19 18.31
C GLY A 303 21.49 -41.91 18.20
N GLY A 304 21.78 -41.25 19.33
CA GLY A 304 22.70 -40.10 19.39
C GLY A 304 22.48 -39.15 20.58
N SER A 305 23.16 -39.39 21.70
CA SER A 305 23.27 -38.52 22.90
C SER A 305 24.45 -39.02 23.75
N PRO A 306 25.04 -38.25 24.69
CA PRO A 306 24.62 -36.94 25.23
C PRO A 306 25.74 -35.86 25.28
N SER A 307 25.42 -34.65 25.76
CA SER A 307 26.18 -33.94 26.81
C SER A 307 25.39 -32.72 27.32
N SER A 308 25.72 -32.18 28.50
CA SER A 308 24.87 -31.24 29.25
C SER A 308 25.63 -30.04 29.84
N ALA A 309 25.22 -28.81 29.52
CA ALA A 309 25.22 -27.62 30.40
C ALA A 309 24.81 -26.34 29.62
N PRO A 310 24.28 -25.30 30.28
CA PRO A 310 23.35 -25.29 31.42
C PRO A 310 21.93 -24.86 30.97
N ALA A 311 20.94 -24.92 31.86
CA ALA A 311 19.58 -24.44 31.57
C ALA A 311 19.51 -22.90 31.56
N ALA A 312 19.68 -22.29 30.39
CA ALA A 312 19.44 -20.85 30.19
C ALA A 312 17.94 -20.56 30.10
N SER A 313 17.40 -19.99 31.18
CA SER A 313 16.14 -19.24 31.29
C SER A 313 15.30 -19.06 30.01
N THR A 314 14.11 -19.68 29.97
CA THR A 314 13.04 -19.29 29.04
C THR A 314 12.46 -17.93 29.47
N ALA A 315 13.07 -16.85 29.01
CA ALA A 315 12.61 -15.47 29.19
C ALA A 315 12.63 -14.73 27.84
N ASN A 316 11.86 -13.66 27.73
CA ASN A 316 11.61 -12.93 26.48
C ASN A 316 12.89 -12.63 25.69
N GLY A 317 12.87 -12.90 24.38
CA GLY A 317 13.94 -12.55 23.43
C GLY A 317 14.05 -11.05 23.13
N TYR A 318 13.65 -10.19 24.07
CA TYR A 318 13.61 -8.74 23.96
C TYR A 318 14.16 -8.13 25.26
N ALA A 319 15.45 -8.37 25.52
CA ALA A 319 16.16 -7.66 26.58
C ALA A 319 16.63 -6.30 26.02
N PRO A 320 16.27 -5.15 26.64
CA PRO A 320 16.77 -3.86 26.22
C PRO A 320 18.30 -3.80 26.45
N PHE A 321 19.06 -3.48 25.41
CA PHE A 321 20.52 -3.40 25.48
C PHE A 321 21.06 -2.13 24.82
N PHE A 322 22.20 -1.69 25.30
CA PHE A 322 23.04 -0.66 24.69
C PHE A 322 24.50 -1.07 24.85
N GLN A 323 25.23 -1.11 23.74
CA GLN A 323 26.63 -1.54 23.68
C GLN A 323 27.42 -0.65 22.74
N THR A 324 28.66 -0.34 23.12
CA THR A 324 29.59 0.47 22.33
C THR A 324 30.97 -0.19 22.29
N GLU A 325 31.58 -0.24 21.10
CA GLU A 325 32.90 -0.81 20.86
C GLU A 325 33.77 0.21 20.10
N GLU A 326 35.01 0.42 20.53
CA GLU A 326 36.02 1.14 19.74
C GLU A 326 36.98 0.15 19.08
N VAL A 327 37.01 0.13 17.75
CA VAL A 327 37.93 -0.70 16.96
C VAL A 327 39.02 0.18 16.34
N LEU A 328 40.28 -0.09 16.71
CA LEU A 328 41.45 0.55 16.10
C LEU A 328 41.85 -0.21 14.83
N THR A 329 41.90 0.48 13.70
CA THR A 329 42.17 -0.10 12.38
C THR A 329 43.35 0.57 11.67
N GLY A 330 44.01 -0.16 10.77
CA GLY A 330 45.16 0.35 9.99
C GLY A 330 46.52 0.19 10.68
N ASN A 331 47.58 0.40 9.89
CA ASN A 331 48.96 0.09 10.26
C ASN A 331 49.53 1.05 11.33
N PHE A 332 50.65 0.68 11.95
CA PHE A 332 51.28 1.40 13.07
C PHE A 332 51.41 2.92 12.88
N LEU A 333 51.76 3.37 11.68
CA LEU A 333 51.93 4.78 11.31
C LEU A 333 50.61 5.54 11.03
N ASN A 334 49.50 4.84 10.79
CA ASN A 334 48.24 5.45 10.32
C ASN A 334 47.01 4.79 10.98
N LYS A 335 47.06 4.64 12.30
CA LYS A 335 45.95 4.10 13.11
C LYS A 335 44.72 5.02 13.03
N ARG A 336 43.65 4.50 12.46
CA ARG A 336 42.29 5.08 12.43
C ARG A 336 41.49 4.50 13.59
N SER A 337 40.50 5.24 14.07
CA SER A 337 39.51 4.73 15.02
C SER A 337 38.13 4.65 14.37
N GLN A 338 37.48 3.50 14.55
CA GLN A 338 36.08 3.26 14.24
C GLN A 338 35.31 3.08 15.55
N PHE A 339 34.23 3.83 15.72
CA PHE A 339 33.29 3.64 16.81
C PHE A 339 32.09 2.83 16.31
N LYS A 340 31.67 1.83 17.07
CA LYS A 340 30.44 1.07 16.83
C LYS A 340 29.49 1.26 18.00
N ALA A 341 28.21 1.46 17.71
CA ALA A 341 27.14 1.46 18.68
C ALA A 341 26.05 0.47 18.23
N SER A 342 25.54 -0.34 19.17
CA SER A 342 24.47 -1.29 18.95
C SER A 342 23.48 -1.22 20.10
N PHE A 343 22.21 -0.94 19.82
CA PHE A 343 21.18 -0.87 20.85
C PHE A 343 19.78 -1.26 20.35
N SER A 344 18.89 -1.60 21.29
CA SER A 344 17.48 -1.89 21.02
C SER A 344 16.55 -0.85 21.63
N CYS A 345 15.39 -0.63 20.99
CA CYS A 345 14.29 0.16 21.52
C CYS A 345 12.93 -0.38 21.08
N GLU A 346 11.98 -0.40 22.02
CA GLU A 346 10.59 -0.85 21.79
C GLU A 346 9.72 0.30 21.26
N ASP A 347 9.91 1.50 21.81
CA ASP A 347 9.20 2.71 21.44
C ASP A 347 10.14 3.92 21.16
N TYR A 348 9.51 5.06 20.86
CA TYR A 348 10.21 6.30 20.51
C TYR A 348 10.78 7.06 21.72
N GLU A 349 10.25 6.86 22.92
CA GLU A 349 10.74 7.50 24.14
C GLU A 349 12.04 6.82 24.60
N GLU A 350 12.07 5.48 24.58
CA GLU A 350 13.29 4.72 24.82
C GLU A 350 14.33 4.96 23.72
N PHE A 351 13.92 5.10 22.44
CA PHE A 351 14.84 5.52 21.38
C PHE A 351 15.55 6.85 21.70
N LYS A 352 14.82 7.90 22.13
CA LYS A 352 15.45 9.19 22.48
C LYS A 352 16.43 9.06 23.63
N LYS A 353 16.12 8.23 24.63
CA LYS A 353 16.98 7.94 25.79
C LYS A 353 18.29 7.24 25.34
N GLN A 354 18.20 6.23 24.49
CA GLN A 354 19.37 5.56 23.93
C GLN A 354 20.19 6.46 22.98
N LEU A 355 19.51 7.33 22.21
CA LEU A 355 20.17 8.34 21.37
C LEU A 355 20.95 9.36 22.21
N SER A 356 20.42 9.81 23.36
CA SER A 356 21.14 10.71 24.27
C SER A 356 22.39 10.04 24.84
N ALA A 357 22.30 8.78 25.27
CA ALA A 357 23.46 8.01 25.73
C ALA A 357 24.53 7.85 24.62
N LEU A 358 24.10 7.62 23.37
CA LEU A 358 25.01 7.61 22.23
C LEU A 358 25.68 8.96 21.99
N GLN A 359 24.96 10.08 22.10
CA GLN A 359 25.53 11.42 21.93
C GLN A 359 26.63 11.71 22.96
N ASP A 360 26.43 11.30 24.22
CA ASP A 360 27.44 11.45 25.27
C ASP A 360 28.69 10.59 25.04
N GLU A 361 28.54 9.32 24.65
CA GLU A 361 29.69 8.46 24.32
C GLU A 361 30.45 8.92 23.08
N LEU A 362 29.74 9.35 22.03
CA LEU A 362 30.36 9.93 20.83
C LEU A 362 31.15 11.21 21.15
N LYS A 363 30.64 12.05 22.05
CA LYS A 363 31.36 13.24 22.50
C LYS A 363 32.66 12.87 23.22
N LYS A 364 32.62 11.96 24.19
CA LYS A 364 33.83 11.46 24.90
C LYS A 364 34.85 10.88 23.92
N TRP A 365 34.39 10.12 22.92
CA TRP A 365 35.25 9.53 21.89
C TRP A 365 35.91 10.60 21.01
N LEU A 366 35.16 11.63 20.61
CA LEU A 366 35.68 12.74 19.80
C LEU A 366 36.66 13.62 20.57
N ASP A 367 36.38 13.92 21.84
CA ASP A 367 37.31 14.64 22.72
C ASP A 367 38.61 13.82 22.93
N THR A 368 38.53 12.49 22.97
CA THR A 368 39.67 11.57 23.18
C THR A 368 40.49 11.31 21.91
N ARG A 369 39.87 11.27 20.72
CA ARG A 369 40.53 10.87 19.46
C ARG A 369 40.73 12.02 18.47
N GLY A 370 39.96 13.09 18.57
CA GLY A 370 40.00 14.24 17.67
C GLY A 370 40.04 13.82 16.20
N LYS A 371 41.04 14.29 15.45
CA LYS A 371 41.24 14.02 14.01
C LYS A 371 41.43 12.53 13.64
N LYS A 372 41.55 11.61 14.62
CA LYS A 372 41.68 10.15 14.41
C LYS A 372 40.35 9.39 14.46
N ALA A 373 39.28 10.01 14.93
CA ALA A 373 37.92 9.51 14.75
C ALA A 373 37.57 9.56 13.25
N LYS A 374 37.30 8.41 12.63
CA LYS A 374 37.19 8.31 11.16
C LYS A 374 36.08 7.43 10.60
N ALA A 375 35.45 6.58 11.41
CA ALA A 375 34.24 5.86 11.02
C ALA A 375 33.32 5.71 12.23
N LEU A 376 32.02 5.81 12.00
CA LEU A 376 30.98 5.57 12.98
C LEU A 376 29.98 4.59 12.36
N HIS A 377 29.70 3.49 13.05
CA HIS A 377 28.71 2.50 12.64
C HIS A 377 27.63 2.39 13.72
N ILE A 378 26.37 2.64 13.39
CA ILE A 378 25.25 2.58 14.34
C ILE A 378 24.28 1.50 13.89
N SER A 379 24.09 0.47 14.73
CA SER A 379 23.09 -0.59 14.58
C SER A 379 21.94 -0.34 15.55
N ILE A 380 20.71 -0.17 15.05
CA ILE A 380 19.52 0.00 15.89
C ILE A 380 18.54 -1.13 15.62
N GLN A 381 18.13 -1.86 16.66
CA GLN A 381 17.04 -2.83 16.60
C GLN A 381 15.76 -2.16 17.11
N ALA A 382 14.81 -1.96 16.22
CA ALA A 382 13.58 -1.23 16.50
C ALA A 382 12.37 -1.85 15.78
N HIS A 383 11.19 -1.77 16.39
CA HIS A 383 9.95 -2.17 15.73
C HIS A 383 9.60 -1.19 14.58
N PRO A 384 9.08 -1.63 13.42
CA PRO A 384 9.05 -0.81 12.19
C PRO A 384 8.37 0.56 12.31
N TRP A 385 7.34 0.66 13.16
CA TRP A 385 6.53 1.88 13.35
C TRP A 385 7.33 3.14 13.76
N ILE A 386 8.48 2.98 14.43
CA ILE A 386 9.34 4.11 14.84
C ILE A 386 10.50 4.38 13.87
N HIS A 387 10.78 3.51 12.90
CA HIS A 387 11.91 3.68 11.97
C HIS A 387 11.89 5.02 11.23
N GLY A 388 10.70 5.52 10.86
CA GLY A 388 10.55 6.83 10.22
C GLY A 388 11.03 7.98 11.11
N ARG A 389 10.60 7.99 12.38
CA ARG A 389 10.98 9.03 13.37
C ARG A 389 12.46 8.90 13.76
N ILE A 390 12.99 7.68 13.83
CA ILE A 390 14.42 7.41 14.04
C ILE A 390 15.26 8.02 12.90
N ARG A 391 14.87 7.78 11.64
CA ARG A 391 15.53 8.37 10.45
C ARG A 391 15.44 9.89 10.46
N GLU A 392 14.27 10.46 10.75
CA GLU A 392 14.07 11.91 10.82
C GLU A 392 15.02 12.58 11.81
N VAL A 393 15.09 12.08 13.05
CA VAL A 393 15.97 12.62 14.10
C VAL A 393 17.44 12.47 13.72
N LEU A 394 17.86 11.29 13.25
CA LEU A 394 19.27 11.05 12.85
C LEU A 394 19.68 11.92 11.66
N ASN A 395 18.79 12.13 10.68
CA ASN A 395 19.04 13.02 9.55
C ASN A 395 19.10 14.50 10.00
N LYS A 396 18.24 14.91 10.94
CA LYS A 396 18.30 16.25 11.52
C LYS A 396 19.63 16.49 12.23
N SER A 397 20.10 15.56 13.07
CA SER A 397 21.41 15.65 13.73
C SER A 397 22.61 15.55 12.78
N ARG A 398 22.45 15.07 11.54
CA ARG A 398 23.46 15.23 10.46
C ARG A 398 23.50 16.65 9.88
N SER A 399 22.39 17.40 9.93
CA SER A 399 22.25 18.74 9.32
C SER A 399 22.60 19.91 10.25
N GLU A 400 22.63 19.68 11.56
CA GLU A 400 23.08 20.67 12.55
C GLU A 400 24.57 20.99 12.36
N ASN A 401 25.03 22.22 12.62
CA ASN A 401 26.44 22.59 12.38
C ASN A 401 27.29 22.37 13.64
N SER A 402 27.82 21.15 13.85
CA SER A 402 28.55 20.76 15.05
C SER A 402 29.68 19.75 14.79
N PRO A 403 30.64 19.56 15.72
CA PRO A 403 31.65 18.50 15.61
C PRO A 403 31.05 17.08 15.58
N LEU A 404 29.87 16.89 16.18
CA LEU A 404 29.15 15.62 16.19
C LEU A 404 28.53 15.32 14.82
N SER A 405 27.92 16.31 14.18
CA SER A 405 27.23 16.13 12.90
C SER A 405 28.18 15.81 11.75
N ALA A 406 29.38 16.40 11.74
CA ALA A 406 30.44 16.07 10.77
C ALA A 406 30.84 14.58 10.81
N VAL A 407 30.65 13.93 11.95
CA VAL A 407 30.97 12.50 12.19
C VAL A 407 29.73 11.63 11.92
N LEU A 408 28.54 12.09 12.31
CA LEU A 408 27.27 11.46 11.92
C LEU A 408 27.04 11.49 10.40
N ALA A 409 27.50 12.52 9.69
CA ALA A 409 27.42 12.60 8.23
C ALA A 409 28.27 11.52 7.54
N GLN A 410 29.41 11.15 8.14
CA GLN A 410 30.28 10.04 7.74
C GLN A 410 29.88 8.71 8.41
N ALA A 411 28.74 8.64 9.10
CA ALA A 411 28.31 7.42 9.78
C ALA A 411 27.53 6.48 8.86
N GLU A 412 27.91 5.21 8.89
CA GLU A 412 27.10 4.10 8.41
C GLU A 412 26.02 3.81 9.46
N VAL A 413 24.75 3.77 9.06
CA VAL A 413 23.62 3.55 9.98
C VAL A 413 22.75 2.42 9.46
N ILE A 414 22.82 1.27 10.13
CA ILE A 414 22.01 0.09 9.83
C ILE A 414 20.83 0.06 10.81
N LEU A 415 19.63 0.31 10.26
CA LEU A 415 18.38 0.14 11.00
C LEU A 415 17.87 -1.28 10.77
N ASN A 416 18.13 -2.16 11.74
CA ASN A 416 17.72 -3.55 11.69
C ASN A 416 16.23 -3.66 12.02
N ILE A 417 15.48 -4.20 11.05
CA ILE A 417 14.05 -4.44 11.16
C ILE A 417 13.84 -5.64 12.09
N HIS A 418 13.08 -5.46 13.17
CA HIS A 418 12.54 -6.58 13.93
C HIS A 418 11.15 -6.95 13.39
N ASP A 419 10.94 -8.24 13.13
CA ASP A 419 9.64 -8.83 12.73
C ASP A 419 9.12 -9.72 13.86
N GLU A 420 7.80 -9.88 14.02
CA GLU A 420 7.24 -10.67 15.11
C GLU A 420 7.22 -12.18 14.80
N MET A 421 7.24 -13.00 15.86
CA MET A 421 7.37 -14.45 15.72
C MET A 421 6.18 -15.08 14.99
N ASN A 422 6.49 -15.96 14.03
CA ASN A 422 5.57 -17.03 13.64
C ASN A 422 5.27 -17.91 14.87
N PRO A 423 4.01 -18.33 15.16
CA PRO A 423 3.59 -19.06 16.38
C PRO A 423 4.22 -20.45 16.67
N LYS A 424 5.39 -20.75 16.11
CA LYS A 424 6.25 -21.90 16.46
C LYS A 424 7.61 -21.52 17.04
N GLY A 425 7.92 -20.22 17.22
CA GLY A 425 9.06 -19.75 18.01
C GLY A 425 10.46 -20.07 17.44
N VAL A 426 10.58 -20.18 16.10
CA VAL A 426 11.87 -20.40 15.42
C VAL A 426 12.29 -19.11 14.71
N THR A 427 13.47 -18.60 15.07
CA THR A 427 14.09 -17.42 14.43
C THR A 427 14.93 -17.83 13.23
N THR A 428 14.73 -17.19 12.08
CA THR A 428 15.58 -17.34 10.90
C THR A 428 15.79 -15.96 10.25
N MET A 429 17.01 -15.63 9.85
CA MET A 429 17.25 -14.42 9.04
C MET A 429 16.69 -14.61 7.62
N MET A 430 16.31 -13.52 6.95
CA MET A 430 15.94 -13.58 5.54
C MET A 430 17.12 -14.01 4.67
N SER A 431 17.05 -15.23 4.14
CA SER A 431 17.66 -15.58 2.86
C SER A 431 16.68 -15.26 1.73
N ASP A 432 17.20 -15.04 0.52
CA ASP A 432 16.36 -14.98 -0.68
C ASP A 432 15.76 -16.37 -0.99
N LYS A 433 14.77 -16.44 -1.89
CA LYS A 433 13.95 -17.64 -2.15
C LYS A 433 14.72 -18.93 -2.46
N ASP A 434 15.95 -18.81 -2.94
CA ASP A 434 16.84 -19.94 -3.26
C ASP A 434 17.88 -20.26 -2.17
N GLY A 435 17.71 -19.73 -0.95
CA GLY A 435 18.43 -20.19 0.25
C GLY A 435 19.89 -19.73 0.38
N LYS A 436 20.35 -18.77 -0.42
CA LYS A 436 21.69 -18.17 -0.29
C LYS A 436 21.69 -17.00 0.72
N PRO A 437 22.83 -16.73 1.39
CA PRO A 437 22.99 -15.52 2.18
C PRO A 437 22.90 -14.28 1.27
N ALA A 438 22.32 -13.20 1.80
CA ALA A 438 22.22 -11.93 1.08
C ALA A 438 23.61 -11.36 0.72
N PRO A 439 23.74 -10.66 -0.43
CA PRO A 439 25.00 -10.00 -0.79
C PRO A 439 25.37 -8.90 0.22
N ALA A 440 26.66 -8.61 0.32
CA ALA A 440 27.20 -7.55 1.18
C ALA A 440 26.63 -6.16 0.81
N PRO A 441 26.56 -5.21 1.76
CA PRO A 441 26.04 -3.87 1.50
C PRO A 441 26.84 -3.17 0.39
N ILE A 442 26.11 -2.56 -0.56
CA ILE A 442 26.69 -1.75 -1.62
C ILE A 442 27.09 -0.41 -1.01
N THR A 443 28.39 -0.10 -1.02
CA THR A 443 28.90 1.24 -0.72
C THR A 443 28.69 2.15 -1.93
N GLU A 444 27.94 3.24 -1.79
CA GLU A 444 27.88 4.28 -2.81
C GLU A 444 29.25 4.96 -2.93
N GLY A 445 29.87 4.90 -4.12
CA GLY A 445 31.10 5.63 -4.41
C GLY A 445 32.10 4.96 -5.34
N GLU A 446 31.73 4.75 -6.61
CA GLU A 446 32.57 4.98 -7.81
C GLU A 446 31.79 4.58 -9.10
N GLU A 447 31.57 5.55 -10.00
CA GLU A 447 31.16 5.30 -11.40
C GLU A 447 32.40 4.95 -12.26
N PRO A 448 32.21 4.26 -13.39
CA PRO A 448 32.12 5.01 -14.66
C PRO A 448 30.90 4.70 -15.53
#